data_AF-Q98TP5-F1
#
_entry.id   AF-Q98TP5-F1
#
_cell.length_a   1.000
_cell.length_b   1.000
_cell.length_c   1.000
_cell.angle_alpha   90.00
_cell.angle_beta   90.00
_cell.angle_gamma   90.00
#
_symmetry.space_group_name_H-M   'P 1'
#
loop_
_entity.id
_entity.type
_entity.pdbx_description
1 polymer ?
#
loop_
_entity_poly.entity_id
_entity_poly.type
_entity_poly.pdbx_seq_one_letter_code
_entity_poly.pdbx_strand_id
1 'polypeptide(L)'
;VQKREGVKSGGKLSLMPWFHGKITRNQAEQLLCPPETGLFLVRESTNFPGDYTLCVSCDGKVEHYRIIYHNGKLTIDEEEYFENLMQLVEHYTKDADGLCTRLLKPKVEEGTVAAQDEFS
;
A
#
# COMPACT_ATOMS: atom_id res chain seq x y z
N VAL A 1 3.55 -7.73 45.42
CA VAL A 1 2.58 -7.81 44.30
C VAL A 1 3.31 -7.42 43.03
N GLN A 2 3.57 -8.40 42.15
CA GLN A 2 4.38 -8.24 40.95
C GLN A 2 3.72 -7.33 39.91
N LYS A 3 4.57 -6.54 39.27
CA LYS A 3 4.29 -5.61 38.17
C LYS A 3 3.86 -6.40 36.93
N ARG A 4 2.86 -5.91 36.21
CA ARG A 4 2.43 -6.48 34.92
C ARG A 4 3.20 -5.74 33.83
N GLU A 5 4.25 -6.36 33.32
CA GLU A 5 5.00 -5.86 32.17
C GLU A 5 4.13 -5.97 30.91
N GLY A 6 4.11 -4.90 30.10
CA GLY A 6 3.37 -4.86 28.86
C GLY A 6 3.86 -5.94 27.90
N VAL A 7 2.92 -6.72 27.37
CA VAL A 7 3.20 -7.66 26.28
C VAL A 7 3.71 -6.85 25.10
N LYS A 8 4.99 -7.06 24.74
CA LYS A 8 5.54 -6.60 23.47
C LYS A 8 4.78 -7.34 22.37
N SER A 9 4.04 -6.61 21.54
CA SER A 9 3.24 -7.15 20.45
C SER A 9 4.13 -7.97 19.52
N GLY A 10 3.95 -9.30 19.54
CA GLY A 10 4.42 -10.15 18.45
C GLY A 10 3.76 -9.68 17.17
N GLY A 11 4.53 -9.49 16.10
CA GLY A 11 4.08 -8.89 14.86
C GLY A 11 2.84 -9.61 14.30
N LYS A 12 1.86 -8.85 13.84
CA LYS A 12 0.70 -9.40 13.15
C LYS A 12 1.13 -9.76 11.72
N LEU A 13 0.88 -10.99 11.26
CA LEU A 13 1.11 -11.32 9.85
C LEU A 13 0.06 -10.61 9.00
N SER A 14 0.48 -9.87 7.97
CA SER A 14 -0.42 -9.32 6.97
C SER A 14 -0.28 -10.03 5.64
N LEU A 15 -1.44 -10.30 5.03
CA LEU A 15 -1.55 -10.78 3.64
C LEU A 15 -1.31 -9.64 2.63
N MET A 16 -1.42 -8.38 3.06
CA MET A 16 -1.23 -7.18 2.24
C MET A 16 -0.36 -6.19 3.01
N PRO A 17 0.98 -6.39 3.07
CA PRO A 17 1.87 -5.55 3.87
C PRO A 17 1.88 -4.09 3.42
N TRP A 18 1.57 -3.82 2.15
CA TRP A 18 1.45 -2.49 1.57
C TRP A 18 0.11 -1.79 1.86
N PHE A 19 -0.85 -2.42 2.54
CA PHE A 19 -2.17 -1.83 2.81
C PHE A 19 -2.21 -1.19 4.21
N HIS A 20 -2.41 0.13 4.28
CA HIS A 20 -2.36 0.92 5.52
C HIS A 20 -3.74 1.38 6.01
N GLY A 21 -4.82 0.92 5.38
CA GLY A 21 -6.19 1.31 5.73
C GLY A 21 -6.41 2.83 5.63
N LYS A 22 -7.13 3.40 6.59
CA LYS A 22 -7.55 4.82 6.60
C LYS A 22 -6.46 5.74 7.11
N ILE A 23 -5.53 6.10 6.23
CA ILE A 23 -4.54 7.16 6.49
C ILE A 23 -4.75 8.35 5.55
N THR A 24 -4.37 9.54 6.04
CA THR A 24 -4.41 10.78 5.25
C THR A 24 -3.32 10.80 4.19
N ARG A 25 -3.50 11.67 3.18
CA ARG A 25 -2.47 11.92 2.15
C ARG A 25 -1.11 12.26 2.77
N ASN A 26 -1.10 13.17 3.75
CA ASN A 26 0.12 13.62 4.40
C ASN A 26 0.81 12.48 5.17
N GLN A 27 0.04 11.62 5.86
CA GLN A 27 0.62 10.45 6.54
C GLN A 27 1.29 9.50 5.55
N ALA A 28 0.66 9.25 4.39
CA ALA A 28 1.27 8.43 3.35
C ALA A 28 2.58 9.03 2.82
N GLU A 29 2.63 10.34 2.58
CA GLU A 29 3.84 11.04 2.15
C GLU A 29 4.97 10.96 3.19
N GLN A 30 4.64 11.04 4.49
CA GLN A 30 5.62 10.84 5.56
C GLN A 30 6.14 9.40 5.64
N LEU A 31 5.28 8.41 5.43
CA LEU A 31 5.66 6.99 5.45
C LEU A 31 6.57 6.60 4.26
N LEU A 32 6.43 7.30 3.14
CA LEU A 32 7.27 7.16 1.95
C LEU A 32 8.54 8.04 1.99
N CYS A 33 8.85 8.62 3.15
CA CYS A 33 10.09 9.33 3.41
C CYS A 33 11.07 8.41 4.19
N PRO A 34 12.37 8.39 3.85
CA PRO A 34 13.02 9.10 2.74
C PRO A 34 12.57 8.59 1.36
N PRO A 35 12.63 9.43 0.31
CA PRO A 35 12.22 9.02 -1.03
C PRO A 35 13.03 7.83 -1.54
N GLU A 36 12.33 6.80 -2.00
CA GLU A 36 12.89 5.60 -2.61
C GLU A 36 12.04 5.26 -3.83
N THR A 37 12.62 5.32 -5.04
CA THR A 37 11.86 5.06 -6.27
C THR A 37 11.30 3.64 -6.27
N GLY A 38 9.99 3.52 -6.48
CA GLY A 38 9.26 2.24 -6.46
C GLY A 38 8.81 1.79 -5.07
N LEU A 39 9.08 2.56 -4.01
CA LEU A 39 8.47 2.36 -2.69
C LEU A 39 7.00 2.79 -2.74
N PHE A 40 6.09 1.94 -2.29
CA PHE A 40 4.66 2.20 -2.41
C PHE A 40 3.83 1.72 -1.22
N LEU A 41 2.62 2.26 -1.11
CA LEU A 41 1.56 1.76 -0.23
C LEU A 41 0.18 2.02 -0.84
N VAL A 42 -0.84 1.31 -0.36
CA VAL A 42 -2.25 1.56 -0.65
C VAL A 42 -2.94 2.01 0.62
N ARG A 43 -3.77 3.04 0.49
CA ARG A 43 -4.63 3.55 1.56
C ARG A 43 -6.08 3.64 1.11
N GLU A 44 -7.00 3.62 2.06
CA GLU A 44 -8.37 4.03 1.83
C GLU A 44 -8.45 5.55 1.66
N SER A 45 -9.23 6.01 0.68
CA SER A 45 -9.47 7.44 0.47
C SER A 45 -10.32 7.99 1.60
N THR A 46 -9.81 9.01 2.30
CA THR A 46 -10.57 9.74 3.32
C THR A 46 -11.58 10.72 2.71
N ASN A 47 -11.40 11.09 1.45
CA ASN A 47 -12.25 12.06 0.75
C ASN A 47 -13.39 11.40 -0.04
N PHE A 48 -13.19 10.14 -0.47
CA PHE A 48 -14.15 9.37 -1.27
C PHE A 48 -14.33 7.99 -0.62
N PRO A 49 -15.31 7.84 0.29
CA PRO A 49 -15.56 6.57 0.95
C PRO A 49 -15.86 5.47 -0.07
N GLY A 50 -15.09 4.38 -0.03
CA GLY A 50 -15.18 3.26 -0.96
C GLY A 50 -14.06 3.21 -2.00
N ASP A 51 -13.30 4.29 -2.16
CA ASP A 51 -12.13 4.33 -3.05
C ASP A 51 -10.83 4.03 -2.32
N TYR A 52 -9.87 3.49 -3.06
CA TYR A 52 -8.50 3.35 -2.60
C TYR A 52 -7.58 4.34 -3.30
N THR A 53 -6.37 4.51 -2.78
CA THR A 53 -5.33 5.31 -3.42
C THR A 53 -4.01 4.57 -3.33
N LEU A 54 -3.39 4.33 -4.47
CA LEU A 54 -2.03 3.84 -4.59
C LEU A 54 -1.08 5.03 -4.52
N CYS A 55 -0.19 5.02 -3.52
CA CYS A 55 0.81 6.06 -3.30
C CYS A 55 2.17 5.48 -3.68
N VAL A 56 2.88 6.09 -4.63
CA VAL A 56 4.16 5.60 -5.15
C VAL A 56 5.21 6.70 -5.06
N SER A 57 6.34 6.40 -4.43
CA SER A 57 7.50 7.28 -4.45
C SER A 57 8.25 7.09 -5.78
N CYS A 58 8.42 8.18 -6.55
CA CYS A 58 9.14 8.22 -7.81
C CYS A 58 9.88 9.54 -7.94
N ASP A 59 11.18 9.48 -8.27
CA ASP A 59 12.04 10.64 -8.55
C ASP A 59 11.98 11.74 -7.47
N GLY A 60 11.95 11.32 -6.21
CA GLY A 60 11.93 12.24 -5.06
C GLY A 60 10.56 12.83 -4.72
N LYS A 61 9.49 12.39 -5.37
CA LYS A 61 8.10 12.81 -5.13
C LYS A 61 7.20 11.62 -4.87
N VAL A 62 6.04 11.87 -4.26
CA VAL A 62 5.01 10.86 -4.05
C VAL A 62 3.85 11.14 -5.00
N GLU A 63 3.63 10.23 -5.93
CA GLU A 63 2.49 10.21 -6.85
C GLU A 63 1.31 9.46 -6.21
N HIS A 64 0.10 9.95 -6.44
CA HIS A 64 -1.13 9.42 -5.85
C HIS A 64 -2.12 9.04 -6.94
N TYR A 65 -2.29 7.74 -7.17
CA TYR A 65 -3.20 7.19 -8.16
C TYR A 65 -4.49 6.77 -7.49
N ARG A 66 -5.63 7.31 -7.94
CA ARG A 66 -6.94 6.92 -7.43
C ARG A 66 -7.31 5.55 -8.00
N ILE A 67 -7.68 4.62 -7.13
CA ILE A 67 -8.22 3.33 -7.53
C ILE A 67 -9.75 3.43 -7.37
N ILE A 68 -10.45 3.29 -8.48
CA ILE A 68 -11.90 3.46 -8.57
C ILE A 68 -12.55 2.08 -8.64
N TYR A 69 -13.69 1.92 -7.96
CA TYR A 69 -14.53 0.74 -8.11
C TYR A 69 -15.59 0.98 -9.19
N HIS A 70 -15.52 0.20 -10.28
CA HIS A 70 -16.44 0.29 -11.41
C HIS A 70 -16.94 -1.10 -11.80
N ASN A 71 -18.26 -1.29 -11.82
CA ASN A 71 -18.94 -2.53 -12.23
C ASN A 71 -18.38 -3.83 -11.62
N GLY A 72 -18.04 -3.80 -10.33
CA GLY A 72 -17.53 -4.98 -9.65
C GLY A 72 -15.99 -5.07 -9.59
N LYS A 73 -15.29 -4.21 -10.32
CA LYS A 73 -13.84 -4.27 -10.55
C LYS A 73 -13.13 -2.99 -10.13
N LEU A 74 -11.81 -3.07 -9.95
CA LEU A 74 -10.93 -1.96 -9.59
C LEU A 74 -10.13 -1.51 -10.81
N THR A 75 -9.94 -0.20 -10.97
CA THR A 75 -9.11 0.38 -12.06
C THR A 75 -8.44 1.68 -11.61
N ILE A 76 -7.33 2.04 -12.26
CA ILE A 76 -6.64 3.34 -12.09
C ILE A 76 -6.83 4.23 -13.33
N ASP A 77 -6.90 3.63 -14.51
CA ASP A 77 -6.86 4.29 -15.82
C ASP A 77 -8.17 4.15 -16.63
N GLU A 78 -9.14 3.39 -16.14
CA GLU A 78 -10.38 3.01 -16.84
C GLU A 78 -10.15 2.14 -18.10
N GLU A 79 -8.94 1.64 -18.31
CA GLU A 79 -8.55 0.76 -19.42
C GLU A 79 -8.34 -0.67 -18.90
N GLU A 80 -7.58 -0.84 -17.81
CA GLU A 80 -7.34 -2.12 -17.16
C GLU A 80 -8.16 -2.30 -15.88
N TYR A 81 -8.68 -3.51 -15.68
CA TYR A 81 -9.65 -3.81 -14.62
C TYR A 81 -9.29 -5.09 -13.85
N PHE A 82 -9.30 -4.98 -12.52
CA PHE A 82 -8.86 -6.04 -11.61
C PHE A 82 -9.98 -6.47 -10.65
N GLU A 83 -10.00 -7.75 -10.26
CA GLU A 83 -11.02 -8.27 -9.33
C GLU A 83 -10.76 -7.85 -7.88
N ASN A 84 -9.51 -7.58 -7.52
CA ASN A 84 -9.11 -7.18 -6.17
C ASN A 84 -7.75 -6.42 -6.17
N LEU A 85 -7.43 -5.79 -5.05
CA LEU A 85 -6.21 -4.99 -4.91
C LEU A 85 -4.93 -5.81 -5.07
N MET A 86 -4.93 -7.11 -4.73
CA MET A 86 -3.74 -7.95 -4.89
C MET A 86 -3.39 -8.13 -6.36
N GLN A 87 -4.38 -8.38 -7.22
CA GLN A 87 -4.17 -8.49 -8.67
C GLN A 87 -3.69 -7.16 -9.27
N LEU A 88 -4.29 -6.05 -8.85
CA LEU A 88 -3.87 -4.71 -9.28
C LEU A 88 -2.40 -4.46 -8.92
N VAL A 89 -2.02 -4.70 -7.66
CA VAL A 89 -0.63 -4.52 -7.22
C VAL A 89 0.32 -5.48 -7.92
N GLU A 90 -0.07 -6.74 -8.13
CA GLU A 90 0.74 -7.72 -8.86
C GLU A 90 1.01 -7.29 -10.30
N HIS A 91 -0.01 -6.75 -10.99
CA HIS A 91 0.13 -6.21 -12.35
C HIS A 91 1.14 -5.07 -12.39
N TYR A 92 0.94 -4.04 -11.56
CA TYR A 92 1.82 -2.86 -11.53
C TYR A 92 3.22 -3.13 -10.94
N THR A 93 3.41 -4.30 -10.31
CA THR A 93 4.73 -4.81 -9.91
C THR A 93 5.49 -5.36 -11.12
N LYS A 94 4.79 -6.01 -12.07
CA LYS A 94 5.39 -6.61 -13.27
C LYS A 94 5.69 -5.56 -14.34
N ASP A 95 4.72 -4.69 -14.62
CA ASP A 95 4.80 -3.61 -15.62
C ASP A 95 4.33 -2.28 -15.00
N ALA A 96 4.88 -1.15 -15.44
CA ALA A 96 4.46 0.15 -14.91
C ALA A 96 3.12 0.58 -15.53
N ASP A 97 2.85 0.17 -16.77
CA ASP A 97 1.58 0.34 -17.48
C ASP A 97 0.93 1.72 -17.26
N GLY A 98 1.69 2.78 -17.54
CA GLY A 98 1.25 4.17 -17.38
C GLY A 98 1.53 4.83 -16.02
N LEU A 99 1.93 4.06 -14.99
CA LEU A 99 2.46 4.63 -13.75
C LEU A 99 3.84 5.24 -13.95
N CYS A 100 4.21 6.18 -13.06
CA CYS A 100 5.54 6.80 -13.02
C CYS A 100 6.70 5.80 -12.91
N THR A 101 6.48 4.66 -12.26
CA THR A 101 7.42 3.56 -12.13
C THR A 101 6.67 2.29 -11.71
N ARG A 102 7.33 1.13 -11.83
CA ARG A 102 6.81 -0.13 -11.30
C ARG A 102 6.78 -0.12 -9.78
N LEU A 103 5.90 -0.93 -9.21
CA LEU A 103 5.86 -1.18 -7.78
C LEU A 103 7.02 -2.13 -7.42
N LEU A 104 8.04 -1.62 -6.72
CA LEU A 104 9.25 -2.39 -6.42
C LEU A 104 9.25 -2.89 -4.98
N LYS A 105 8.83 -2.04 -4.04
CA LYS A 105 8.98 -2.32 -2.61
C LYS A 105 7.73 -1.90 -1.83
N PRO A 106 7.05 -2.84 -1.15
CA PRO A 106 5.93 -2.48 -0.29
C PRO A 106 6.44 -1.77 0.96
N LYS A 107 5.83 -0.63 1.30
CA LYS A 107 6.00 -0.02 2.62
C LYS A 107 5.12 -0.79 3.61
N VAL A 108 5.74 -1.51 4.54
CA VAL A 108 5.03 -2.29 5.56
C VAL A 108 4.42 -1.37 6.63
N GLU A 109 3.19 -1.64 7.06
CA GLU A 109 2.57 -0.98 8.22
C GLU A 109 3.34 -1.33 9.52
N GLU A 110 3.64 -0.34 10.36
CA GLU A 110 4.32 -0.58 11.63
C GLU A 110 3.51 -1.51 12.55
N GLY A 111 4.16 -2.52 13.13
CA GLY A 111 3.51 -3.54 13.96
C GLY A 111 3.06 -4.80 13.21
N THR A 112 3.32 -4.84 11.90
CA THR A 112 2.92 -5.93 11.01
C THR A 112 4.16 -6.51 10.32
N VAL A 113 4.23 -7.83 10.20
CA VAL A 113 5.30 -8.54 9.46
C VAL A 113 4.73 -9.03 8.13
N ALA A 114 5.48 -8.86 7.05
CA ALA A 114 5.11 -9.44 5.77
C ALA A 114 5.19 -10.96 5.87
N ALA A 115 4.11 -11.67 5.52
CA ALA A 115 4.02 -13.13 5.72
C ALA A 115 5.10 -13.95 4.95
N GLN A 116 5.84 -13.31 4.03
CA GLN A 116 6.89 -13.94 3.22
C GLN A 116 8.26 -14.00 3.91
N ASP A 117 8.50 -13.17 4.93
CA ASP A 117 9.81 -13.10 5.62
C ASP A 117 9.96 -14.10 6.78
N GLU A 118 8.89 -14.80 7.17
CA GLU A 118 8.89 -15.74 8.31
C GLU A 118 9.39 -17.16 7.98
N PHE A 119 9.82 -17.41 6.73
CA PHE A 119 10.26 -18.74 6.28
C PHE A 119 11.70 -18.80 5.74
N SER A 120 12.56 -17.83 6.08
CA SER A 120 14.01 -17.89 5.81
C SER A 120 14.82 -18.23 7.06
#